data_AF-A0A369Z5T6-F1
#
_entry.id   AF-A0A369Z5T6-F1
#
_cell.length_a   1.000
_cell.length_b   1.000
_cell.length_c   1.000
_cell.angle_alpha   90.00
_cell.angle_beta   90.00
_cell.angle_gamma   90.00
#
_symmetry.space_group_name_H-M   'P 1'
#
loop_
_entity.id
_entity.type
_entity.pdbx_description
1 polymer ?
#
loop_
_entity_poly.entity_id
_entity_poly.type
_entity_poly.pdbx_seq_one_letter_code
_entity_poly.pdbx_strand_id
1 'polypeptide(L)' 'MEQIERRLYNLKSVANILDVSVATIYRRLDSDPFFPKPKLVGGKNFWSDIQIKEYIEFIEQGGYNN' A
#
# COMPACT_ATOMS: atom_id res chain seq x y z
N MET A 1 -19.04 -19.27 -4.06
CA MET A 1 -17.98 -18.59 -3.28
C MET A 1 -17.07 -17.93 -4.29
N GLU A 2 -17.05 -16.60 -4.36
CA GLU A 2 -16.06 -15.91 -5.18
C GLU A 2 -14.66 -16.21 -4.62
N GLN A 3 -13.76 -16.63 -5.50
CA GLN A 3 -12.39 -16.95 -5.16
C GLN A 3 -11.68 -15.62 -4.90
N ILE A 4 -11.48 -15.25 -3.63
CA ILE A 4 -10.70 -14.05 -3.27
C ILE A 4 -9.24 -14.35 -3.64
N GLU A 5 -8.83 -13.93 -4.85
CA GLU A 5 -7.44 -14.00 -5.27
C GLU A 5 -6.61 -13.07 -4.38
N ARG A 6 -5.90 -13.67 -3.42
CA ARG A 6 -4.94 -12.93 -2.59
C ARG A 6 -3.70 -12.61 -3.41
N ARG A 7 -3.50 -11.33 -3.71
CA ARG A 7 -2.36 -10.85 -4.50
C ARG A 7 -1.35 -10.13 -3.61
N LEU A 8 -0.07 -10.24 -3.96
CA LEU A 8 1.01 -9.46 -3.36
C LEU A 8 1.53 -8.44 -4.38
N TYR A 9 1.49 -7.16 -4.01
CA TYR A 9 2.01 -6.07 -4.79
C TYR A 9 3.43 -5.73 -4.37
N ASN A 10 4.35 -5.68 -5.34
CA ASN A 10 5.68 -5.15 -5.10
C ASN A 10 5.64 -3.62 -5.05
N LEU A 11 6.75 -3.01 -4.64
CA LEU A 11 6.93 -1.57 -4.55
C LEU A 11 6.49 -0.79 -5.80
N LYS A 12 6.84 -1.25 -7.01
CA LYS A 12 6.48 -0.58 -8.27
C LYS A 12 4.97 -0.68 -8.53
N SER A 13 4.37 -1.84 -8.25
CA SER A 13 2.93 -2.03 -8.37
C SER A 13 2.16 -1.10 -7.43
N VAL A 14 2.59 -0.96 -6.18
CA VAL A 14 1.96 -0.04 -5.21
C VAL A 14 2.10 1.41 -5.66
N ALA A 15 3.27 1.81 -6.15
CA ALA A 15 3.49 3.16 -6.69
C ALA A 15 2.53 3.47 -7.85
N ASN A 16 2.35 2.52 -8.78
CA ASN A 16 1.42 2.66 -9.90
C ASN A 16 -0.05 2.70 -9.45
N ILE A 17 -0.44 1.85 -8.49
CA ILE A 17 -1.83 1.80 -7.99
C ILE A 17 -2.21 3.13 -7.33
N LEU A 18 -1.30 3.73 -6.57
CA LEU A 18 -1.53 4.98 -5.87
C LEU A 18 -1.23 6.23 -6.70
N ASP A 19 -0.88 6.05 -7.98
CA ASP A 19 -0.46 7.11 -8.91
C ASP A 19 0.61 8.06 -8.33
N VAL A 20 1.69 7.48 -7.77
CA VAL A 20 2.81 8.22 -7.20
C VAL A 20 4.14 7.64 -7.61
N SER A 21 5.21 8.42 -7.44
CA SER A 21 6.57 7.91 -7.62
C SER A 21 6.96 6.87 -6.56
N VAL A 22 7.88 5.97 -6.90
CA VAL A 22 8.49 5.04 -5.93
C VAL A 22 9.17 5.78 -4.77
N ALA A 23 9.77 6.95 -5.03
CA ALA A 23 10.37 7.79 -3.99
C ALA A 23 9.31 8.29 -2.99
N THR A 24 8.10 8.60 -3.47
CA THR A 24 6.96 8.96 -2.61
C THR A 24 6.57 7.81 -1.69
N ILE A 25 6.60 6.56 -2.18
CA ILE A 25 6.34 5.38 -1.34
C ILE A 25 7.39 5.24 -0.23
N TYR A 26 8.68 5.40 -0.55
CA TYR A 26 9.73 5.39 0.47
C TYR A 26 9.56 6.51 1.49
N ARG A 27 9.22 7.73 1.04
CA ARG A 27 8.94 8.85 1.94
C ARG A 27 7.76 8.53 2.87
N ARG A 28 6.66 7.97 2.36
CA ARG A 28 5.51 7.57 3.19
C ARG A 28 5.87 6.47 4.18
N LEU A 29 6.70 5.50 3.80
CA LEU A 29 7.15 4.46 4.72
C LEU A 29 7.87 5.01 5.96
N ASP A 30 8.60 6.10 5.76
CA ASP A 30 9.37 6.80 6.78
C ASP A 30 8.50 7.77 7.60
N SER A 31 7.75 8.63 6.92
CA SER A 31 7.09 9.79 7.56
C SER A 31 5.58 9.64 7.80
N ASP A 32 4.92 8.68 7.14
CA ASP A 32 3.46 8.54 7.19
C ASP A 32 3.07 7.37 8.13
N PRO A 33 2.50 7.66 9.31
CA PRO A 33 2.11 6.63 10.27
C PRO A 33 0.93 5.78 9.80
N PHE A 34 0.12 6.27 8.85
CA PHE A 34 -1.05 5.57 8.32
C PHE A 34 -0.73 4.74 7.07
N PHE A 35 0.45 4.94 6.47
CA PHE A 35 0.85 4.18 5.30
C PHE A 35 1.09 2.70 5.65
N PRO A 36 0.48 1.73 4.92
CA PRO A 36 0.55 0.33 5.25
C PRO A 36 2.00 -0.17 5.21
N LYS A 37 2.41 -0.91 6.25
CA LYS A 37 3.75 -1.48 6.31
C LYS A 37 3.85 -2.75 5.44
N PRO A 38 4.89 -2.87 4.60
CA PRO A 38 5.10 -4.06 3.78
C PRO A 38 5.55 -5.25 4.62
N LYS A 39 5.40 -6.43 4.04
CA LYS A 39 6.10 -7.64 4.47
C LYS A 39 7.36 -7.84 3.63
N LEU A 40 8.44 -8.27 4.29
CA LEU A 40 9.68 -8.63 3.62
C LEU A 40 9.60 -10.08 3.14
N VAL A 41 9.72 -10.30 1.83
CA VAL A 41 9.76 -11.63 1.21
C VAL A 41 10.94 -11.69 0.25
N GLY A 42 11.91 -12.55 0.53
CA GLY A 42 13.13 -12.66 -0.30
C GLY A 42 13.90 -11.35 -0.44
N GLY A 43 13.96 -10.54 0.63
CA GLY A 43 14.64 -9.24 0.63
C GLY A 43 13.90 -8.11 -0.10
N LYS A 44 12.66 -8.32 -0.52
CA LYS A 44 11.83 -7.31 -1.19
C LYS A 44 10.56 -7.02 -0.39
N ASN A 45 10.11 -5.78 -0.47
CA ASN A 45 8.88 -5.33 0.17
C ASN A 45 7.65 -5.67 -0.68
N PHE A 46 6.66 -6.30 -0.05
CA PHE A 46 5.37 -6.61 -0.64
C PHE A 46 4.21 -6.19 0.26
N TRP A 47 3.11 -5.79 -0.37
CA TRP A 47 1.85 -5.45 0.28
C TRP A 47 0.77 -6.40 -0.20
N SER A 48 -0.15 -6.80 0.67
CA SER A 48 -1.34 -7.52 0.19
C SER A 48 -2.30 -6.56 -0.52
N ASP A 49 -3.14 -7.14 -1.37
CA ASP A 49 -4.30 -6.48 -1.95
C ASP A 49 -5.19 -5.80 -0.91
N ILE A 50 -5.48 -6.50 0.19
CA ILE A 50 -6.30 -5.98 1.29
C ILE A 50 -5.66 -4.71 1.90
N GLN A 51 -4.36 -4.73 2.19
CA GLN A 51 -3.66 -3.59 2.78
C GLN A 51 -3.74 -2.34 1.90
N ILE A 52 -3.58 -2.51 0.58
CA ILE A 52 -3.65 -1.38 -0.36
C ILE A 52 -5.08 -0.87 -0.50
N LYS A 53 -6.07 -1.77 -0.55
CA LYS A 53 -7.48 -1.40 -0.62
C LYS A 53 -7.93 -0.61 0.60
N GLU A 54 -7.64 -1.12 1.80
CA GLU A 54 -7.96 -0.43 3.07
C GLU A 54 -7.31 0.95 3.15
N TYR A 55 -6.08 1.10 2.65
CA TYR A 55 -5.39 2.39 2.64
C TYR A 55 -6.03 3.39 1.65
N ILE A 56 -6.47 2.93 0.47
CA ILE A 56 -7.20 3.77 -0.48
C ILE A 56 -8.52 4.24 0.14
N GLU A 57 -9.28 3.32 0.74
CA GLU A 57 -10.54 3.66 1.42
C GLU A 57 -10.32 4.66 2.57
N PHE A 58 -9.23 4.52 3.35
CA PHE A 58 -8.84 5.49 4.38
C PHE A 58 -8.60 6.89 3.79
N ILE A 59 -7.90 7.00 2.65
CA ILE A 59 -7.67 8.28 1.99
C ILE A 59 -8.99 8.89 1.49
N GLU A 60 -9.83 8.09 0.83
CA GLU A 60 -11.10 8.53 0.25
C GLU A 60 -12.10 9.01 1.31
N GLN A 61 -12.05 8.41 2.50
CA GLN A 61 -12.86 8.82 3.66
C GLN A 61 -12.27 10.03 4.42
N GLY A 62 -11.18 10.62 3.93
CA GLY A 62 -10.56 11.79 4.55
C GLY A 62 -9.81 11.46 5.82
N GLY A 63 -9.19 10.28 5.92
CA GLY A 63 -8.53 9.79 7.13
C GLY A 63 -7.42 10.68 7.72
N TYR A 64 -6.89 11.64 6.95
CA TYR A 64 -5.95 12.66 7.44
C TYR A 64 -6.60 13.92 8.02
N ASN A 65 -7.94 14.05 7.96
CA ASN A 65 -8.70 15.19 8.44
C ASN A 65 -9.33 14.97 9.83
N ASN A 66 -9.06 13.82 10.47
CA ASN A 66 -9.51 13.48 11.83
C ASN A 66 -8.47 13.84 12.89
#